data_AF-A0A0G4LV22-F1
#
_entry.id   AF-A0A0G4LV22-F1
#
_cell.length_a   1.000
_cell.length_b   1.000
_cell.length_c   1.000
_cell.angle_alpha   90.00
_cell.angle_beta   90.00
_cell.angle_gamma   90.00
#
_symmetry.space_group_name_H-M   'P 1'
#
loop_
_entity.id
_entity.type
_entity.pdbx_description
1 polymer ?
#
loop_
_entity_poly.entity_id
_entity_poly.type
_entity_poly.pdbx_seq_one_letter_code
_entity_poly.pdbx_strand_id
1 'polypeptide(L)'
;GNMRYTLASLASLAAAAQGLATRGDQCPFHLKAAGSVSGNIGQLSSGQARIGLSPTTFKLEGDTAWDSQGRGCWWTPPTKLLQCDIGQIPEKGWKFECDGSVSFNGQKEFYQCEADNGQYNIYLLNNQGQNCAKVTLTSDGCLPGCPKPKPTEAPPTCPPKETVTVTQVITQGCPTPTPHIQVKVVSPPPASQPVPPPPSPKTCPTNLSGPYEFPHLIIPVDSSNPDKAPGTSYNGQADSKISSIFNFDIPGSYKGKTCSLVFLFPKKEDLETSDWKFSGSGELVFSKLKGVATQKTTANNAPAVESELKTVQIAPGNGYSIATFDCPAGTAVSFQMKSKGDTSLWFFEDYNPSPLGLYITVC
;
A
#
# COMPACT_ATOMS: atom_id res chain seq x y z
N GLY A 1 72.23 -6.87 28.01
CA GLY A 1 72.40 -6.60 26.57
C GLY A 1 71.41 -5.54 26.17
N ASN A 2 71.91 -4.34 25.85
CA ASN A 2 71.09 -3.22 25.37
C ASN A 2 70.81 -3.41 23.89
N MET A 3 69.54 -3.41 23.48
CA MET A 3 69.18 -3.21 22.08
C MET A 3 68.23 -2.02 21.98
N ARG A 4 68.72 -0.98 21.28
CA ARG A 4 68.05 0.30 21.05
C ARG A 4 67.32 0.26 19.71
N TYR A 5 66.06 0.70 19.75
CA TYR A 5 65.24 1.45 18.79
C TYR A 5 65.51 1.37 17.27
N THR A 6 64.44 1.08 16.53
CA THR A 6 63.93 1.97 15.48
C THR A 6 62.43 1.77 15.27
N LEU A 7 61.63 2.77 15.63
CA LEU A 7 60.22 2.90 15.27
C LEU A 7 60.13 3.57 13.90
N ALA A 8 59.59 2.88 12.90
CA ALA A 8 59.26 3.48 11.60
C ALA A 8 57.78 3.91 11.63
N SER A 9 57.55 5.23 11.65
CA SER A 9 56.22 5.83 11.51
C SER A 9 55.81 5.82 10.04
N LEU A 10 54.86 4.96 9.67
CA LEU A 10 54.17 5.01 8.38
C LEU A 10 53.01 6.00 8.49
N ALA A 11 53.18 7.18 7.89
CA ALA A 11 52.11 8.15 7.70
C ALA A 11 51.30 7.76 6.45
N SER A 12 50.08 7.28 6.65
CA SER A 12 49.12 7.00 5.57
C SER A 12 48.48 8.31 5.10
N LEU A 13 48.75 8.75 3.86
CA LEU A 13 47.97 9.80 3.22
C LEU A 13 46.56 9.26 2.90
N ALA A 14 45.55 9.75 3.62
CA ALA A 14 44.16 9.59 3.23
C ALA A 14 43.82 10.62 2.13
N ALA A 15 43.81 10.19 0.88
CA ALA A 15 43.19 10.97 -0.20
C ALA A 15 41.67 10.82 -0.08
N ALA A 16 41.00 11.81 0.50
CA ALA A 16 39.54 11.93 0.43
C ALA A 16 39.16 12.37 -0.99
N ALA A 17 38.91 11.42 -1.88
CA ALA A 17 38.19 11.69 -3.11
C ALA A 17 36.72 11.94 -2.75
N GLN A 18 36.35 13.20 -2.56
CA GLN A 18 34.95 13.59 -2.71
C GLN A 18 34.63 13.49 -4.20
N GLY A 19 34.20 12.30 -4.62
CA GLY A 19 33.54 12.15 -5.91
C GLY A 19 32.24 12.94 -5.83
N LEU A 20 32.21 14.12 -6.45
CA LEU A 20 30.96 14.76 -6.82
C LEU A 20 30.19 13.74 -7.66
N ALA A 21 29.16 13.13 -7.08
CA ALA A 21 28.11 12.53 -7.89
C ALA A 21 27.59 13.64 -8.81
N THR A 22 27.75 13.45 -10.11
CA THR A 22 27.07 14.27 -11.11
C THR A 22 25.59 14.25 -10.75
N ARG A 23 25.04 15.39 -10.31
CA ARG A 23 23.59 15.55 -10.13
C ARG A 23 22.95 15.10 -11.44
N GLY A 24 22.29 13.95 -11.46
CA GLY A 24 21.45 13.58 -12.58
C GLY A 24 20.43 14.69 -12.79
N ASP A 25 20.22 15.11 -14.04
CA ASP A 25 19.26 16.15 -14.38
C ASP A 25 17.85 15.73 -13.92
N GLN A 26 17.47 16.12 -12.70
CA GLN A 26 16.13 15.93 -12.18
C GLN A 26 15.18 16.80 -13.00
N CYS A 27 14.31 16.17 -13.78
CA CYS A 27 13.38 16.86 -14.67
C CYS A 27 11.93 16.61 -14.23
N PRO A 28 11.10 17.66 -14.09
CA PRO A 28 9.71 17.52 -13.69
C PRO A 28 8.84 17.03 -14.85
N PHE A 29 7.83 16.24 -14.54
CA PHE A 29 6.84 15.75 -15.50
C PHE A 29 5.47 15.53 -14.84
N HIS A 30 4.40 15.52 -15.66
CA HIS A 30 3.10 14.96 -15.27
C HIS A 30 2.80 13.76 -16.16
N LEU A 31 2.07 12.79 -15.60
CA LEU A 31 1.62 11.63 -16.34
C LEU A 31 0.16 11.79 -16.78
N LYS A 32 -0.13 11.29 -17.97
CA LYS A 32 -1.49 11.15 -18.51
C LYS A 32 -1.69 9.74 -19.00
N ALA A 33 -2.86 9.18 -18.69
CA ALA A 33 -3.29 7.91 -19.23
C ALA A 33 -4.18 8.12 -20.46
N ALA A 34 -4.02 7.25 -21.45
CA ALA A 34 -4.89 7.18 -22.61
C ALA A 34 -5.30 5.72 -22.87
N GLY A 35 -6.56 5.51 -23.26
CA GLY A 35 -7.10 4.16 -23.53
C GLY A 35 -8.57 4.06 -23.15
N SER A 36 -8.93 2.93 -22.55
CA SER A 36 -10.29 2.66 -22.04
C SER A 36 -10.82 3.73 -21.09
N VAL A 37 -9.93 4.31 -20.29
CA VAL A 37 -10.13 5.54 -19.53
C VAL A 37 -8.97 6.46 -19.86
N SER A 38 -9.25 7.75 -20.04
CA SER A 38 -8.24 8.76 -20.33
C SER A 38 -8.33 9.91 -19.33
N GLY A 39 -7.19 10.42 -18.89
CA GLY A 39 -7.16 11.49 -17.91
C GLY A 39 -5.78 11.78 -17.35
N ASN A 40 -5.70 12.84 -16.55
CA ASN A 40 -4.48 13.15 -15.80
C ASN A 40 -4.29 12.17 -14.66
N ILE A 41 -3.02 11.94 -14.33
CA ILE A 41 -2.64 11.13 -13.18
C ILE A 41 -2.25 12.07 -12.05
N GLY A 42 -2.99 11.94 -10.95
CA GLY A 42 -2.69 12.58 -9.68
C GLY A 42 -2.26 11.55 -8.65
N GLN A 43 -2.10 12.01 -7.41
CA GLN A 43 -1.65 11.17 -6.31
C GLN A 43 -2.46 11.45 -5.05
N LEU A 44 -2.82 10.39 -4.32
CA LEU A 44 -3.40 10.50 -2.98
C LEU A 44 -2.32 10.93 -1.97
N SER A 45 -2.75 11.41 -0.80
CA SER A 45 -1.81 11.75 0.29
C SER A 45 -0.95 10.57 0.72
N SER A 46 -1.47 9.34 0.60
CA SER A 46 -0.71 8.09 0.86
C SER A 46 0.46 7.88 -0.10
N GLY A 47 0.43 8.46 -1.30
CA GLY A 47 1.45 8.26 -2.33
C GLY A 47 1.00 7.47 -3.53
N GLN A 48 -0.19 6.88 -3.49
CA GLN A 48 -0.75 6.09 -4.58
C GLN A 48 -1.15 6.97 -5.77
N ALA A 49 -0.71 6.60 -6.98
CA ALA A 49 -1.05 7.29 -8.21
C ALA A 49 -2.38 6.78 -8.79
N ARG A 50 -3.26 7.69 -9.25
CA ARG A 50 -4.55 7.36 -9.85
C ARG A 50 -4.87 8.25 -11.04
N ILE A 51 -5.58 7.68 -12.02
CA ILE A 51 -6.23 8.44 -13.09
C ILE A 51 -7.49 9.09 -12.52
N GLY A 52 -7.75 10.35 -12.91
CA GLY A 52 -8.96 11.09 -12.51
C GLY A 52 -8.79 11.96 -11.26
N LEU A 53 -7.57 12.01 -10.70
CA LEU A 53 -7.20 12.99 -9.68
C LEU A 53 -6.64 14.27 -10.32
N SER A 54 -6.57 15.35 -9.52
CA SER A 54 -5.83 16.55 -9.91
C SER A 54 -4.38 16.18 -10.24
N PRO A 55 -3.82 16.68 -11.37
CA PRO A 55 -2.47 16.33 -11.78
C PRO A 55 -1.45 16.63 -10.67
N THR A 56 -0.49 15.73 -10.47
CA THR A 56 0.65 15.95 -9.57
C THR A 56 1.96 15.99 -10.35
N THR A 57 2.93 16.76 -9.87
CA THR A 57 4.26 16.81 -10.46
C THR A 57 5.14 15.70 -9.90
N PHE A 58 5.66 14.87 -10.80
CA PHE A 58 6.71 13.90 -10.55
C PHE A 58 8.06 14.43 -11.02
N LYS A 59 9.15 13.76 -10.61
CA LYS A 59 10.52 14.06 -10.99
C LYS A 59 11.19 12.79 -11.47
N LEU A 60 11.79 12.84 -12.66
CA LEU A 60 12.58 11.73 -13.18
C LEU A 60 14.05 12.00 -12.87
N GLU A 61 14.74 11.01 -12.33
CA GLU A 61 16.18 11.03 -12.07
C GLU A 61 16.79 9.77 -12.66
N GLY A 62 17.45 9.90 -13.81
CA GLY A 62 17.91 8.75 -14.59
C GLY A 62 16.73 7.89 -15.05
N ASP A 63 16.70 6.63 -14.62
CA ASP A 63 15.62 5.66 -14.89
C ASP A 63 14.70 5.43 -13.67
N THR A 64 14.72 6.34 -12.70
CA THR A 64 13.92 6.30 -11.47
C THR A 64 12.97 7.49 -11.38
N ALA A 65 11.77 7.27 -10.86
CA ALA A 65 10.76 8.30 -10.67
C ALA A 65 10.54 8.61 -9.18
N TRP A 66 10.29 9.88 -8.89
CA TRP A 66 10.03 10.41 -7.55
C TRP A 66 8.81 11.33 -7.60
N ASP A 67 8.11 11.48 -6.49
CA ASP A 67 7.08 12.53 -6.39
C ASP A 67 7.65 13.87 -5.91
N SER A 68 6.80 14.90 -5.89
CA SER A 68 7.17 16.25 -5.44
C SER A 68 7.64 16.31 -3.98
N GLN A 69 7.25 15.34 -3.15
CA GLN A 69 7.62 15.24 -1.73
C GLN A 69 8.93 14.46 -1.51
N GLY A 70 9.55 13.94 -2.58
CA GLY A 70 10.77 13.16 -2.51
C GLY A 70 10.56 11.70 -2.13
N ARG A 71 9.33 11.18 -2.27
CA ARG A 71 9.03 9.75 -2.12
C ARG A 71 9.41 9.01 -3.39
N GLY A 72 10.11 7.88 -3.25
CA GLY A 72 10.51 7.07 -4.39
C GLY A 72 9.32 6.32 -4.97
N CYS A 73 9.11 6.41 -6.28
CA CYS A 73 8.01 5.74 -6.96
C CYS A 73 8.40 4.33 -7.39
N TRP A 74 7.48 3.39 -7.24
CA TRP A 74 7.70 1.96 -7.48
C TRP A 74 6.38 1.25 -7.80
N TRP A 75 6.48 0.01 -8.26
CA TRP A 75 5.33 -0.86 -8.50
C TRP A 75 5.15 -1.83 -7.34
N THR A 76 4.20 -1.53 -6.44
CA THR A 76 4.05 -2.22 -5.16
C THR A 76 3.73 -3.71 -5.36
N PRO A 77 4.47 -4.65 -4.75
CA PRO A 77 4.04 -6.05 -4.67
C PRO A 77 2.75 -6.18 -3.82
N PRO A 78 1.85 -7.15 -4.09
CA PRO A 78 1.80 -8.05 -5.24
C PRO A 78 1.43 -7.38 -6.55
N THR A 79 0.56 -6.39 -6.41
CA THR A 79 -0.36 -6.04 -7.49
C THR A 79 0.33 -5.25 -8.60
N LYS A 80 1.56 -4.83 -8.34
CA LYS A 80 2.33 -3.89 -9.13
C LYS A 80 1.52 -2.62 -9.36
N LEU A 81 1.00 -2.05 -8.27
CA LEU A 81 0.31 -0.76 -8.28
C LEU A 81 1.32 0.38 -8.27
N LEU A 82 1.08 1.43 -9.05
CA LEU A 82 1.96 2.60 -9.06
C LEU A 82 1.78 3.44 -7.78
N GLN A 83 2.83 3.54 -6.98
CA GLN A 83 2.84 4.28 -5.71
C GLN A 83 4.18 4.95 -5.47
N CYS A 84 4.21 6.01 -4.67
CA CYS A 84 5.45 6.63 -4.20
C CYS A 84 5.42 6.77 -2.68
N ASP A 85 6.32 6.06 -1.98
CA ASP A 85 6.30 5.94 -0.52
C ASP A 85 7.49 6.62 0.18
N ILE A 86 7.28 7.05 1.42
CA ILE A 86 8.32 7.69 2.23
C ILE A 86 9.44 6.69 2.50
N GLY A 87 10.68 7.05 2.13
CA GLY A 87 11.85 6.20 2.33
C GLY A 87 11.97 5.06 1.32
N GLN A 88 11.06 4.98 0.34
CA GLN A 88 11.13 3.99 -0.72
C GLN A 88 12.29 4.29 -1.66
N ILE A 89 13.08 3.25 -1.96
CA ILE A 89 14.05 3.30 -3.05
C ILE A 89 13.25 3.22 -4.36
N PRO A 90 13.29 4.25 -5.23
CA PRO A 90 12.48 4.25 -6.43
C PRO A 90 12.92 3.11 -7.36
N GLU A 91 11.94 2.48 -8.00
CA GLU A 91 12.20 1.37 -8.88
C GLU A 91 12.79 1.86 -10.20
N LYS A 92 13.84 1.18 -10.64
CA LYS A 92 14.52 1.45 -11.91
C LYS A 92 13.74 0.86 -13.08
N GLY A 93 13.82 1.51 -14.22
CA GLY A 93 13.27 1.00 -15.48
C GLY A 93 12.40 1.99 -16.24
N TRP A 94 12.20 3.19 -15.71
CA TRP A 94 11.44 4.23 -16.39
C TRP A 94 12.18 4.74 -17.62
N LYS A 95 11.48 4.80 -18.75
CA LYS A 95 12.00 5.37 -19.99
C LYS A 95 10.96 6.24 -20.66
N PHE A 96 11.38 7.47 -20.98
CA PHE A 96 10.56 8.53 -21.55
C PHE A 96 11.07 8.78 -22.97
N GLU A 97 10.27 8.47 -23.97
CA GLU A 97 10.62 8.62 -25.38
C GLU A 97 10.27 10.03 -25.87
N CYS A 98 10.90 10.49 -26.96
CA CYS A 98 10.74 11.88 -27.46
C CYS A 98 9.32 12.24 -27.92
N ASP A 99 8.45 11.26 -28.17
CA ASP A 99 7.04 11.47 -28.47
C ASP A 99 6.18 11.62 -27.20
N GLY A 100 6.79 11.61 -26.02
CA GLY A 100 6.13 11.65 -24.73
C GLY A 100 5.69 10.27 -24.22
N SER A 101 5.86 9.19 -24.99
CA SER A 101 5.47 7.86 -24.53
C SER A 101 6.35 7.38 -23.37
N VAL A 102 5.70 6.78 -22.38
CA VAL A 102 6.36 6.26 -21.17
C VAL A 102 6.35 4.75 -21.20
N SER A 103 7.49 4.16 -20.84
CA SER A 103 7.62 2.71 -20.65
C SER A 103 8.33 2.39 -19.35
N PHE A 104 8.08 1.20 -18.83
CA PHE A 104 8.76 0.66 -17.67
C PHE A 104 9.36 -0.71 -18.00
N ASN A 105 10.68 -0.85 -17.94
CA ASN A 105 11.41 -2.07 -18.34
C ASN A 105 10.99 -2.59 -19.74
N GLY A 106 10.73 -1.66 -20.67
CA GLY A 106 10.29 -1.95 -22.04
C GLY A 106 8.78 -2.15 -22.22
N GLN A 107 8.01 -2.30 -21.13
CA GLN A 107 6.56 -2.40 -21.18
C GLN A 107 5.93 -1.03 -21.43
N LYS A 108 5.10 -0.92 -22.48
CA LYS A 108 4.39 0.31 -22.90
C LYS A 108 2.90 0.31 -22.56
N GLU A 109 2.33 -0.87 -22.33
CA GLU A 109 0.93 -1.05 -21.94
C GLU A 109 0.85 -1.25 -20.43
N PHE A 110 -0.07 -0.55 -19.78
CA PHE A 110 -0.38 -0.66 -18.36
C PHE A 110 -1.87 -0.97 -18.20
N TYR A 111 -2.31 -1.21 -16.98
CA TYR A 111 -3.68 -1.59 -16.70
C TYR A 111 -4.29 -0.60 -15.73
N GLN A 112 -5.42 -0.02 -16.10
CA GLN A 112 -6.25 0.74 -15.18
C GLN A 112 -7.34 -0.19 -14.65
N CYS A 113 -7.65 -0.11 -13.36
CA CYS A 113 -8.84 -0.76 -12.80
C CYS A 113 -9.65 0.24 -11.98
N GLU A 114 -10.96 0.02 -11.95
CA GLU A 114 -11.90 0.89 -11.24
C GLU A 114 -11.58 0.95 -9.74
N ALA A 115 -11.57 2.17 -9.21
CA ALA A 115 -11.48 2.48 -7.81
C ALA A 115 -12.69 3.37 -7.41
N ASP A 116 -12.58 4.11 -6.32
CA ASP A 116 -13.71 4.90 -5.81
C ASP A 116 -13.87 6.24 -6.56
N ASN A 117 -15.09 6.79 -6.56
CA ASN A 117 -15.40 8.14 -7.04
C ASN A 117 -15.00 8.42 -8.51
N GLY A 118 -15.11 7.42 -9.38
CA GLY A 118 -14.73 7.55 -10.80
C GLY A 118 -13.22 7.71 -11.01
N GLN A 119 -12.42 7.27 -10.05
CA GLN A 119 -10.96 7.21 -10.15
C GLN A 119 -10.51 5.80 -10.49
N TYR A 120 -9.28 5.68 -10.98
CA TYR A 120 -8.75 4.41 -11.44
C TYR A 120 -7.31 4.21 -10.96
N ASN A 121 -7.06 3.04 -10.40
CA ASN A 121 -5.73 2.58 -10.01
C ASN A 121 -4.92 2.22 -11.26
N ILE A 122 -3.59 2.36 -11.19
CA ILE A 122 -2.69 2.07 -12.32
C ILE A 122 -1.78 0.92 -11.91
N TYR A 123 -1.82 -0.16 -12.67
CA TYR A 123 -1.06 -1.38 -12.43
C TYR A 123 -0.12 -1.70 -13.60
N LEU A 124 1.01 -2.30 -13.28
CA LEU A 124 1.91 -2.91 -14.25
C LEU A 124 1.35 -4.23 -14.78
N LEU A 125 0.61 -4.97 -13.94
CA LEU A 125 0.04 -6.28 -14.29
C LEU A 125 -1.46 -6.18 -14.53
N ASN A 126 -2.00 -7.09 -15.36
CA ASN A 126 -3.44 -7.19 -15.58
C ASN A 126 -4.14 -7.90 -14.40
N ASN A 127 -5.47 -7.82 -14.36
CA ASN A 127 -6.34 -8.56 -13.45
C ASN A 127 -6.07 -8.28 -11.96
N GLN A 128 -5.73 -7.03 -11.63
CA GLN A 128 -5.38 -6.59 -10.27
C GLN A 128 -6.56 -5.94 -9.52
N GLY A 129 -7.74 -5.90 -10.13
CA GLY A 129 -8.92 -5.25 -9.61
C GLY A 129 -10.17 -5.55 -10.44
N GLN A 130 -11.20 -4.74 -10.24
CA GLN A 130 -12.46 -4.86 -10.99
C GLN A 130 -12.45 -3.93 -12.20
N ASN A 131 -13.17 -4.34 -13.27
CA ASN A 131 -13.35 -3.54 -14.48
C ASN A 131 -12.04 -3.01 -15.08
N CYS A 132 -11.01 -3.86 -15.06
CA CYS A 132 -9.70 -3.49 -15.57
C CYS A 132 -9.67 -3.41 -17.10
N ALA A 133 -8.92 -2.46 -17.62
CA ALA A 133 -8.63 -2.40 -19.05
C ALA A 133 -7.27 -1.75 -19.32
N LYS A 134 -6.76 -1.95 -20.53
CA LYS A 134 -5.46 -1.43 -20.94
C LYS A 134 -5.47 0.10 -21.06
N VAL A 135 -4.34 0.69 -20.70
CA VAL A 135 -4.01 2.10 -20.89
C VAL A 135 -2.55 2.24 -21.29
N THR A 136 -2.22 3.31 -22.00
CA THR A 136 -0.85 3.77 -22.22
C THR A 136 -0.59 5.02 -21.39
N LEU A 137 0.67 5.22 -21.02
CA LEU A 137 1.09 6.39 -20.26
C LEU A 137 1.89 7.34 -21.15
N THR A 138 1.63 8.63 -21.00
CA THR A 138 2.37 9.70 -21.66
C THR A 138 2.82 10.73 -20.64
N SER A 139 3.92 11.40 -20.95
CA SER A 139 4.49 12.47 -20.14
C SER A 139 4.43 13.79 -20.91
N ASP A 140 4.06 14.87 -20.23
CA ASP A 140 4.04 16.22 -20.80
C ASP A 140 5.31 17.04 -20.47
N GLY A 141 6.21 16.45 -19.68
CA GLY A 141 7.48 17.02 -19.27
C GLY A 141 8.55 15.93 -19.18
N CYS A 142 9.81 16.34 -19.24
CA CYS A 142 11.00 15.49 -19.27
C CYS A 142 11.14 14.53 -20.46
N LEU A 143 11.88 14.98 -21.48
CA LEU A 143 12.29 14.19 -22.63
C LEU A 143 13.83 14.16 -22.71
N PRO A 144 14.50 13.36 -21.85
CA PRO A 144 15.95 13.39 -21.72
C PRO A 144 16.61 12.94 -23.04
N GLY A 145 17.57 13.74 -23.53
CA GLY A 145 18.28 13.45 -24.78
C GLY A 145 17.52 13.77 -26.08
N CYS A 146 16.29 14.28 -25.99
CA CYS A 146 15.54 14.69 -27.18
C CYS A 146 15.98 16.08 -27.65
N PRO A 147 16.03 16.33 -28.98
CA PRO A 147 16.27 17.67 -29.49
C PRO A 147 15.23 18.61 -28.89
N LYS A 148 15.68 19.64 -28.16
CA LYS A 148 14.76 20.67 -27.65
C LYS A 148 13.93 21.16 -28.84
N PRO A 149 12.59 21.17 -28.76
CA PRO A 149 11.79 21.81 -29.79
C PRO A 149 12.33 23.22 -29.98
N LYS A 150 12.68 23.59 -31.21
CA LYS A 150 12.96 24.99 -31.56
C LYS A 150 11.75 25.79 -31.05
N PRO A 151 11.93 26.95 -30.38
CA PRO A 151 10.80 27.73 -29.91
C PRO A 151 9.85 27.98 -31.08
N THR A 152 8.70 27.30 -31.07
CA THR A 152 7.64 27.56 -32.03
C THR A 152 7.05 28.88 -31.60
N GLU A 153 7.34 29.91 -32.39
CA GLU A 153 6.69 31.21 -32.32
C GLU A 153 5.18 31.00 -32.21
N ALA A 154 4.57 31.60 -31.19
CA ALA A 154 3.16 31.42 -30.89
C ALA A 154 2.32 31.71 -32.15
N PRO A 155 1.38 30.83 -32.52
CA PRO A 155 0.42 31.18 -33.57
C PRO A 155 -0.36 32.43 -33.13
N PRO A 156 -0.68 33.35 -34.06
CA PRO A 156 -1.44 34.54 -33.73
C PRO A 156 -2.77 34.16 -33.08
N THR A 157 -3.04 34.83 -31.95
CA THR A 157 -4.27 34.75 -31.19
C THR A 157 -5.49 34.86 -32.10
N CYS A 158 -6.31 33.81 -32.16
CA CYS A 158 -7.65 33.91 -32.73
C CYS A 158 -8.54 34.70 -31.76
N PRO A 159 -9.36 35.66 -32.23
CA PRO A 159 -10.19 36.49 -31.37
C PRO A 159 -11.29 35.67 -30.66
N PRO A 160 -11.84 36.18 -29.54
CA PRO A 160 -12.85 35.46 -28.77
C PRO A 160 -14.11 35.26 -29.61
N LYS A 161 -14.58 34.01 -29.70
CA LYS A 161 -15.88 33.72 -30.30
C LYS A 161 -16.98 34.18 -29.33
N GLU A 162 -17.76 35.15 -29.79
CA GLU A 162 -18.86 35.79 -29.08
C GLU A 162 -19.83 34.75 -28.47
N THR A 163 -20.20 35.01 -27.22
CA THR A 163 -21.22 34.26 -26.50
C THR A 163 -22.59 34.82 -26.91
N VAL A 164 -23.38 34.02 -27.63
CA VAL A 164 -24.76 34.39 -27.97
C VAL A 164 -25.66 34.17 -26.76
N THR A 165 -26.13 35.27 -26.19
CA THR A 165 -27.18 35.30 -25.15
C THR A 165 -28.54 35.05 -25.80
N VAL A 166 -29.17 33.91 -25.52
CA VAL A 166 -30.60 33.72 -25.81
C VAL A 166 -31.39 34.04 -24.55
N THR A 167 -32.12 35.15 -24.62
CA THR A 167 -33.13 35.56 -23.66
C THR A 167 -34.46 34.92 -24.05
N GLN A 168 -35.11 34.19 -23.14
CA GLN A 168 -36.56 34.05 -23.18
C GLN A 168 -37.13 33.87 -21.77
N VAL A 169 -38.24 34.57 -21.51
CA VAL A 169 -38.80 34.89 -20.21
C VAL A 169 -40.23 34.31 -20.09
N ILE A 170 -40.55 33.83 -18.89
CA ILE A 170 -41.87 33.64 -18.22
C ILE A 170 -42.86 32.60 -18.78
N THR A 171 -43.27 31.63 -17.94
CA THR A 171 -44.64 31.60 -17.36
C THR A 171 -44.80 30.64 -16.18
N GLN A 172 -45.65 31.07 -15.25
CA GLN A 172 -45.92 30.58 -13.90
C GLN A 172 -46.61 29.21 -13.83
N GLY A 173 -46.47 28.52 -12.69
CA GLY A 173 -47.39 27.46 -12.27
C GLY A 173 -46.98 26.76 -10.98
N CYS A 174 -47.43 27.28 -9.83
CA CYS A 174 -47.53 26.52 -8.58
C CYS A 174 -48.87 25.75 -8.58
N PRO A 175 -48.94 24.53 -8.05
CA PRO A 175 -49.78 24.34 -6.87
C PRO A 175 -49.23 23.37 -5.80
N THR A 176 -49.33 23.85 -4.56
CA THR A 176 -49.74 23.24 -3.27
C THR A 176 -49.62 21.72 -3.01
N PRO A 177 -49.13 21.31 -1.82
CA PRO A 177 -49.02 19.90 -1.41
C PRO A 177 -50.34 19.34 -0.84
N THR A 178 -50.59 18.05 -1.06
CA THR A 178 -51.67 17.29 -0.40
C THR A 178 -51.06 16.12 0.38
N PRO A 179 -51.48 15.86 1.64
CA PRO A 179 -50.92 14.81 2.47
C PRO A 179 -51.59 13.46 2.21
N HIS A 180 -50.81 12.42 1.94
CA HIS A 180 -51.31 11.04 1.95
C HIS A 180 -51.07 10.39 3.31
N ILE A 181 -52.16 10.27 4.05
CA ILE A 181 -52.33 9.39 5.21
C ILE A 181 -52.21 7.94 4.72
N GLN A 182 -51.25 7.18 5.25
CA GLN A 182 -51.24 5.72 5.12
C GLN A 182 -51.68 5.07 6.43
N VAL A 183 -52.73 4.27 6.29
CA VAL A 183 -53.43 3.53 7.34
C VAL A 183 -52.60 2.29 7.72
N LYS A 184 -52.35 2.16 9.02
CA LYS A 184 -51.67 1.02 9.65
C LYS A 184 -52.66 -0.15 9.74
N VAL A 185 -52.47 -1.20 8.95
CA VAL A 185 -53.23 -2.46 9.09
C VAL A 185 -52.44 -3.38 10.03
N VAL A 186 -53.05 -3.68 11.18
CA VAL A 186 -52.53 -4.62 12.18
C VAL A 186 -52.92 -6.03 11.76
N SER A 187 -51.93 -6.88 11.49
CA SER A 187 -52.11 -8.32 11.32
C SER A 187 -51.91 -9.05 12.67
N PRO A 188 -52.65 -10.14 12.94
CA PRO A 188 -52.52 -10.91 14.19
C PRO A 188 -51.19 -11.72 14.22
N PRO A 189 -50.70 -12.07 15.43
CA PRO A 189 -49.40 -12.73 15.58
C PRO A 189 -49.43 -14.19 15.11
N PRO A 190 -48.45 -14.66 14.33
CA PRO A 190 -48.24 -16.09 14.10
C PRO A 190 -47.71 -16.75 15.38
N ALA A 191 -48.21 -17.96 15.64
CA ALA A 191 -47.79 -18.80 16.76
C ALA A 191 -46.28 -19.04 16.77
N SER A 192 -45.72 -19.08 17.97
CA SER A 192 -44.31 -19.34 18.29
C SER A 192 -43.80 -20.62 17.63
N GLN A 193 -43.00 -20.47 16.58
CA GLN A 193 -42.11 -21.53 16.11
C GLN A 193 -40.84 -21.57 16.98
N PRO A 194 -40.27 -22.75 17.25
CA PRO A 194 -39.01 -22.86 17.96
C PRO A 194 -37.89 -22.17 17.18
N VAL A 195 -37.15 -21.29 17.86
CA VAL A 195 -36.02 -20.55 17.30
C VAL A 195 -34.97 -21.56 16.79
N PRO A 196 -34.56 -21.50 15.50
CA PRO A 196 -33.45 -22.30 15.02
C PRO A 196 -32.19 -22.00 15.83
N PRO A 197 -31.34 -23.00 16.14
CA PRO A 197 -30.07 -22.73 16.79
C PRO A 197 -29.27 -21.71 15.97
N PRO A 198 -28.56 -20.75 16.64
CA PRO A 198 -27.83 -19.72 15.94
C PRO A 198 -26.86 -20.34 14.92
N PRO A 199 -26.81 -19.82 13.69
CA PRO A 199 -25.89 -20.33 12.67
C PRO A 199 -24.45 -20.20 13.20
N SER A 200 -23.64 -21.23 12.95
CA SER A 200 -22.21 -21.22 13.29
C SER A 200 -21.54 -19.94 12.79
N PRO A 201 -20.63 -19.33 13.55
CA PRO A 201 -19.94 -18.11 13.13
C PRO A 201 -19.30 -18.33 11.75
N LYS A 202 -19.63 -17.47 10.78
CA LYS A 202 -19.02 -17.51 9.46
C LYS A 202 -17.55 -17.08 9.63
N THR A 203 -16.61 -18.01 9.50
CA THR A 203 -15.18 -17.71 9.49
C THR A 203 -14.69 -17.59 8.06
N CYS A 204 -13.83 -16.60 7.78
CA CYS A 204 -13.25 -16.47 6.45
C CYS A 204 -12.16 -17.53 6.23
N PRO A 205 -11.80 -17.81 4.97
CA PRO A 205 -10.78 -18.80 4.66
C PRO A 205 -9.46 -18.49 5.37
N THR A 206 -8.79 -19.54 5.86
CA THR A 206 -7.43 -19.45 6.41
C THR A 206 -6.36 -19.57 5.31
N ASN A 207 -6.66 -19.05 4.12
CA ASN A 207 -5.78 -19.03 2.96
C ASN A 207 -6.06 -17.78 2.12
N LEU A 208 -5.20 -17.50 1.14
CA LEU A 208 -5.32 -16.30 0.30
C LEU A 208 -6.07 -16.54 -1.02
N SER A 209 -7.03 -17.47 -1.04
CA SER A 209 -7.80 -17.81 -2.25
C SER A 209 -8.88 -16.77 -2.62
N GLY A 210 -9.28 -15.94 -1.66
CA GLY A 210 -10.25 -14.85 -1.83
C GLY A 210 -9.62 -13.47 -1.63
N PRO A 211 -10.42 -12.41 -1.48
CA PRO A 211 -9.91 -11.08 -1.13
C PRO A 211 -9.19 -11.11 0.21
N TYR A 212 -8.04 -10.47 0.27
CA TYR A 212 -7.23 -10.36 1.48
C TYR A 212 -6.50 -9.01 1.52
N GLU A 213 -6.12 -8.60 2.74
CA GLU A 213 -5.19 -7.50 2.99
C GLU A 213 -3.88 -8.06 3.53
N PHE A 214 -2.78 -7.46 3.08
CA PHE A 214 -1.45 -7.66 3.63
C PHE A 214 -1.07 -6.43 4.49
N PRO A 215 -0.06 -6.53 5.35
CA PRO A 215 0.29 -5.42 6.22
C PRO A 215 0.92 -4.29 5.42
N HIS A 216 0.40 -3.08 5.60
CA HIS A 216 0.87 -1.86 4.96
C HIS A 216 2.03 -1.20 5.75
N LEU A 217 2.24 -1.62 7.01
CA LEU A 217 3.40 -1.25 7.81
C LEU A 217 3.73 -2.38 8.79
N ILE A 218 5.00 -2.77 8.88
CA ILE A 218 5.50 -3.68 9.92
C ILE A 218 6.55 -2.93 10.74
N ILE A 219 6.32 -2.83 12.06
CA ILE A 219 7.27 -2.21 13.00
C ILE A 219 7.78 -3.26 13.97
N PRO A 220 9.09 -3.56 13.99
CA PRO A 220 9.68 -4.30 15.08
C PRO A 220 9.77 -3.39 16.30
N VAL A 221 9.41 -3.92 17.46
CA VAL A 221 9.45 -3.24 18.75
C VAL A 221 10.45 -3.97 19.63
N ASP A 222 11.60 -3.34 19.84
CA ASP A 222 12.70 -3.88 20.63
C ASP A 222 12.66 -3.34 22.07
N SER A 223 12.29 -4.21 23.00
CA SER A 223 12.27 -3.89 24.43
C SER A 223 13.65 -3.65 25.03
N SER A 224 14.74 -4.07 24.37
CA SER A 224 16.11 -3.79 24.82
C SER A 224 16.57 -2.38 24.46
N ASN A 225 15.90 -1.71 23.52
CA ASN A 225 16.20 -0.34 23.09
C ASN A 225 14.91 0.50 23.04
N PRO A 226 14.29 0.78 24.20
CA PRO A 226 12.88 1.18 24.26
C PRO A 226 12.54 2.56 23.68
N ASP A 227 13.55 3.42 23.50
CA ASP A 227 13.42 4.75 22.88
C ASP A 227 13.81 4.78 21.40
N LYS A 228 14.36 3.69 20.87
CA LYS A 228 14.73 3.60 19.46
C LYS A 228 13.51 3.22 18.62
N ALA A 229 13.21 4.01 17.60
CA ALA A 229 12.29 3.62 16.54
C ALA A 229 13.09 2.92 15.45
N PRO A 230 12.95 1.59 15.25
CA PRO A 230 13.72 0.90 14.22
C PRO A 230 13.30 1.30 12.80
N GLY A 231 12.11 1.90 12.65
CA GLY A 231 11.52 2.22 11.36
C GLY A 231 10.74 1.06 10.77
N THR A 232 10.39 1.18 9.49
CA THR A 232 9.66 0.16 8.77
C THR A 232 10.49 -1.11 8.56
N SER A 233 9.81 -2.24 8.50
CA SER A 233 10.37 -3.56 8.19
C SER A 233 9.50 -4.24 7.12
N TYR A 234 10.09 -5.23 6.45
CA TYR A 234 9.35 -6.21 5.63
C TYR A 234 9.22 -7.56 6.33
N ASN A 235 9.73 -7.66 7.57
CA ASN A 235 9.87 -8.90 8.30
C ASN A 235 9.05 -8.86 9.58
N GLY A 236 8.36 -9.96 9.87
CA GLY A 236 7.84 -10.26 11.19
C GLY A 236 8.93 -10.89 12.06
N GLN A 237 9.00 -10.46 13.31
CA GLN A 237 9.89 -10.99 14.33
C GLN A 237 9.20 -11.09 15.69
N ALA A 238 9.40 -12.21 16.36
CA ALA A 238 8.91 -12.49 17.70
C ALA A 238 9.95 -13.32 18.46
N ASP A 239 10.59 -12.71 19.45
CA ASP A 239 11.50 -13.35 20.39
C ASP A 239 11.42 -12.67 21.78
N SER A 240 12.27 -13.10 22.72
CA SER A 240 12.28 -12.57 24.09
C SER A 240 12.43 -11.04 24.21
N LYS A 241 12.96 -10.38 23.17
CA LYS A 241 13.27 -8.93 23.15
C LYS A 241 12.42 -8.19 22.13
N ILE A 242 12.20 -8.79 20.97
CA ILE A 242 11.56 -8.15 19.81
C ILE A 242 10.17 -8.73 19.60
N SER A 243 9.19 -7.83 19.46
CA SER A 243 7.85 -8.15 18.94
C SER A 243 7.60 -7.39 17.64
N SER A 244 6.56 -7.74 16.89
CA SER A 244 6.21 -7.01 15.66
C SER A 244 4.79 -6.51 15.72
N ILE A 245 4.59 -5.27 15.26
CA ILE A 245 3.28 -4.67 15.05
C ILE A 245 3.03 -4.55 13.55
N PHE A 246 1.86 -5.00 13.11
CA PHE A 246 1.42 -5.03 11.73
C PHE A 246 0.21 -4.11 11.58
N ASN A 247 0.29 -3.12 10.70
CA ASN A 247 -0.84 -2.27 10.35
C ASN A 247 -1.50 -2.77 9.08
N PHE A 248 -2.82 -2.74 9.05
CA PHE A 248 -3.62 -3.03 7.87
C PHE A 248 -4.54 -1.84 7.60
N ASP A 249 -4.50 -1.32 6.38
CA ASP A 249 -5.45 -0.33 5.90
C ASP A 249 -6.63 -1.07 5.29
N ILE A 250 -7.79 -1.05 5.96
CA ILE A 250 -8.95 -1.82 5.51
C ILE A 250 -9.76 -0.99 4.52
N PRO A 251 -9.96 -1.43 3.27
CA PRO A 251 -10.75 -0.70 2.29
C PRO A 251 -12.18 -0.40 2.77
N GLY A 252 -12.69 0.78 2.41
CA GLY A 252 -14.08 1.16 2.69
C GLY A 252 -15.11 0.21 2.04
N SER A 253 -14.72 -0.43 0.94
CA SER A 253 -15.52 -1.44 0.22
C SER A 253 -15.77 -2.72 1.03
N TYR A 254 -15.11 -2.91 2.18
CA TYR A 254 -15.35 -4.04 3.07
C TYR A 254 -16.41 -3.76 4.14
N LYS A 255 -17.10 -2.63 4.06
CA LYS A 255 -18.18 -2.29 4.99
C LYS A 255 -19.26 -3.38 4.98
N GLY A 256 -19.58 -3.89 6.17
CA GLY A 256 -20.57 -4.97 6.35
C GLY A 256 -20.06 -6.36 5.98
N LYS A 257 -18.76 -6.51 5.68
CA LYS A 257 -18.10 -7.81 5.52
C LYS A 257 -17.49 -8.29 6.83
N THR A 258 -17.17 -9.56 6.85
CA THR A 258 -16.42 -10.27 7.90
C THR A 258 -14.95 -10.37 7.49
N CYS A 259 -14.07 -10.13 8.46
CA CYS A 259 -12.62 -10.21 8.30
C CYS A 259 -12.08 -11.28 9.25
N SER A 260 -11.08 -12.05 8.81
CA SER A 260 -10.33 -12.95 9.67
C SER A 260 -8.85 -12.61 9.64
N LEU A 261 -8.25 -12.39 10.81
CA LEU A 261 -6.80 -12.31 10.96
C LEU A 261 -6.22 -13.72 10.89
N VAL A 262 -5.30 -13.95 9.97
CA VAL A 262 -4.70 -15.27 9.71
C VAL A 262 -3.18 -15.17 9.72
N PHE A 263 -2.52 -16.17 10.30
CA PHE A 263 -1.07 -16.32 10.20
C PHE A 263 -0.76 -17.57 9.38
N LEU A 264 -0.01 -17.41 8.30
CA LEU A 264 0.37 -18.48 7.39
C LEU A 264 1.85 -18.81 7.58
N PHE A 265 2.15 -20.09 7.81
CA PHE A 265 3.50 -20.54 8.12
C PHE A 265 3.84 -21.80 7.32
N PRO A 266 4.20 -21.67 6.04
CA PRO A 266 4.50 -22.79 5.16
C PRO A 266 5.82 -23.47 5.52
N LYS A 267 6.06 -24.64 4.94
CA LYS A 267 7.38 -25.28 5.06
C LYS A 267 8.40 -24.52 4.24
N LYS A 268 9.66 -24.62 4.65
CA LYS A 268 10.77 -23.96 3.96
C LYS A 268 10.96 -24.45 2.53
N GLU A 269 10.61 -25.71 2.26
CA GLU A 269 10.63 -26.33 0.92
C GLU A 269 9.57 -25.78 -0.05
N ASP A 270 8.53 -25.12 0.48
CA ASP A 270 7.45 -24.54 -0.32
C ASP A 270 7.71 -23.07 -0.67
N LEU A 271 8.78 -22.44 -0.14
CA LEU A 271 9.09 -21.02 -0.32
C LEU A 271 9.99 -20.77 -1.53
N GLU A 272 9.68 -19.73 -2.30
CA GLU A 272 10.51 -19.31 -3.45
C GLU A 272 11.22 -17.96 -3.20
N THR A 273 10.49 -16.97 -2.69
CA THR A 273 10.97 -15.58 -2.56
C THR A 273 11.08 -15.10 -1.12
N SER A 274 10.69 -15.95 -0.16
CA SER A 274 10.70 -15.66 1.26
C SER A 274 11.55 -16.64 2.05
N ASP A 275 11.82 -16.31 3.31
CA ASP A 275 12.52 -17.18 4.24
C ASP A 275 12.02 -16.98 5.67
N TRP A 276 12.21 -18.00 6.51
CA TRP A 276 12.04 -17.92 7.95
C TRP A 276 13.16 -18.61 8.73
N LYS A 277 13.37 -18.11 9.95
CA LYS A 277 14.17 -18.72 11.01
C LYS A 277 13.27 -18.96 12.20
N PHE A 278 13.23 -20.19 12.67
CA PHE A 278 12.34 -20.62 13.75
C PHE A 278 13.05 -21.57 14.72
N SER A 279 12.88 -21.32 16.01
CA SER A 279 13.36 -22.18 17.09
C SER A 279 12.49 -22.03 18.34
N GLY A 280 12.60 -23.00 19.26
CA GLY A 280 11.83 -23.02 20.51
C GLY A 280 10.48 -23.72 20.37
N SER A 281 9.61 -23.48 21.33
CA SER A 281 8.31 -24.16 21.48
C SER A 281 7.25 -23.81 20.43
N GLY A 282 7.35 -22.63 19.80
CA GLY A 282 6.39 -22.15 18.81
C GLY A 282 5.21 -21.38 19.36
N GLU A 283 5.16 -21.06 20.65
CA GLU A 283 4.09 -20.24 21.21
C GLU A 283 4.21 -18.77 20.79
N LEU A 284 3.23 -18.30 20.02
CA LEU A 284 3.03 -16.90 19.66
C LEU A 284 1.72 -16.37 20.24
N VAL A 285 1.75 -15.12 20.68
CA VAL A 285 0.59 -14.37 21.17
C VAL A 285 0.26 -13.27 20.18
N PHE A 286 -0.99 -13.26 19.73
CA PHE A 286 -1.53 -12.24 18.85
C PHE A 286 -2.52 -11.35 19.60
N SER A 287 -2.39 -10.04 19.44
CA SER A 287 -3.22 -9.05 20.12
C SER A 287 -3.68 -7.95 19.17
N LYS A 288 -4.87 -7.39 19.41
CA LYS A 288 -5.33 -6.15 18.78
C LYS A 288 -4.85 -4.96 19.61
N LEU A 289 -4.44 -3.88 18.95
CA LEU A 289 -3.99 -2.66 19.63
C LEU A 289 -5.04 -1.56 19.61
N LYS A 290 -5.03 -0.69 20.63
CA LYS A 290 -5.96 0.44 20.79
C LYS A 290 -5.75 1.57 19.77
N GLY A 291 -4.64 1.53 19.04
CA GLY A 291 -4.24 2.56 18.10
C GLY A 291 -3.31 1.98 17.04
N VAL A 292 -2.98 2.83 16.07
CA VAL A 292 -2.21 2.44 14.89
C VAL A 292 -0.73 2.77 15.08
N ALA A 293 0.17 1.83 14.77
CA ALA A 293 1.61 2.09 14.84
C ALA A 293 2.07 3.05 13.73
N THR A 294 3.22 3.68 13.91
CA THR A 294 3.83 4.57 12.91
C THR A 294 5.30 4.21 12.74
N GLN A 295 5.97 4.78 11.72
CA GLN A 295 7.42 4.62 11.56
C GLN A 295 8.24 5.12 12.76
N LYS A 296 7.65 5.93 13.65
CA LYS A 296 8.28 6.43 14.87
C LYS A 296 7.96 5.59 16.11
N THR A 297 7.29 4.45 15.93
CA THR A 297 6.92 3.59 17.05
C THR A 297 8.16 2.94 17.67
N THR A 298 8.22 2.98 19.01
CA THR A 298 9.27 2.44 19.89
C THR A 298 8.60 1.56 20.96
N ALA A 299 9.36 0.90 21.82
CA ALA A 299 8.75 0.13 22.92
C ALA A 299 8.04 1.02 23.95
N ASN A 300 8.52 2.25 24.17
CA ASN A 300 7.93 3.20 25.12
C ASN A 300 6.65 3.87 24.61
N ASN A 301 6.47 4.00 23.29
CA ASN A 301 5.31 4.69 22.71
C ASN A 301 4.37 3.79 21.89
N ALA A 302 4.65 2.48 21.84
CA ALA A 302 3.81 1.53 21.12
C ALA A 302 2.34 1.61 21.59
N PRO A 303 1.37 1.53 20.67
CA PRO A 303 -0.04 1.51 21.05
C PRO A 303 -0.33 0.39 22.05
N ALA A 304 -1.06 0.73 23.12
CA ALA A 304 -1.40 -0.25 24.14
C ALA A 304 -2.27 -1.38 23.57
N VAL A 305 -2.13 -2.59 24.12
CA VAL A 305 -2.98 -3.72 23.80
C VAL A 305 -4.44 -3.40 24.17
N GLU A 306 -5.34 -3.57 23.21
CA GLU A 306 -6.79 -3.46 23.42
C GLU A 306 -7.32 -4.80 23.96
N SER A 307 -6.97 -5.89 23.27
CA SER A 307 -7.35 -7.24 23.62
C SER A 307 -6.34 -8.25 23.10
N GLU A 308 -6.06 -9.27 23.91
CA GLU A 308 -5.39 -10.47 23.41
C GLU A 308 -6.39 -11.30 22.60
N LEU A 309 -6.00 -11.67 21.38
CA LEU A 309 -6.86 -12.38 20.45
C LEU A 309 -6.69 -13.89 20.59
N LYS A 310 -5.45 -14.36 20.51
CA LYS A 310 -5.13 -15.79 20.56
C LYS A 310 -3.68 -16.03 20.90
N THR A 311 -3.44 -17.03 21.72
CA THR A 311 -2.14 -17.71 21.81
C THR A 311 -2.19 -18.97 20.94
N VAL A 312 -1.22 -19.15 20.06
CA VAL A 312 -1.13 -20.33 19.16
C VAL A 312 0.25 -20.94 19.26
N GLN A 313 0.33 -22.27 19.15
CA GLN A 313 1.58 -22.98 18.99
C GLN A 313 1.78 -23.30 17.50
N ILE A 314 2.76 -22.65 16.87
CA ILE A 314 2.99 -22.74 15.43
C ILE A 314 3.96 -23.87 15.06
N ALA A 315 3.77 -24.42 13.86
CA ALA A 315 4.65 -25.38 13.22
C ALA A 315 4.63 -25.16 11.70
N PRO A 316 5.75 -25.34 10.99
CA PRO A 316 5.80 -25.15 9.54
C PRO A 316 4.81 -26.06 8.78
N GLY A 317 4.26 -25.55 7.68
CA GLY A 317 3.27 -26.21 6.84
C GLY A 317 1.81 -25.96 7.24
N ASN A 318 1.53 -24.96 8.08
CA ASN A 318 0.18 -24.72 8.62
C ASN A 318 -0.30 -23.28 8.41
N GLY A 319 -1.62 -23.10 8.41
CA GLY A 319 -2.29 -21.80 8.49
C GLY A 319 -3.14 -21.71 9.75
N TYR A 320 -3.12 -20.55 10.41
CA TYR A 320 -3.75 -20.32 11.70
C TYR A 320 -4.77 -19.19 11.60
N SER A 321 -6.05 -19.49 11.83
CA SER A 321 -7.06 -18.46 12.06
C SER A 321 -6.90 -17.92 13.49
N ILE A 322 -6.58 -16.64 13.61
CA ILE A 322 -6.28 -15.97 14.87
C ILE A 322 -7.56 -15.40 15.48
N ALA A 323 -8.30 -14.61 14.69
CA ALA A 323 -9.57 -14.02 15.11
C ALA A 323 -10.46 -13.72 13.90
N THR A 324 -11.77 -13.68 14.12
CA THR A 324 -12.77 -13.25 13.13
C THR A 324 -13.57 -12.10 13.72
N PHE A 325 -13.76 -11.03 12.95
CA PHE A 325 -14.39 -9.79 13.38
C PHE A 325 -15.05 -9.07 12.20
N ASP A 326 -15.95 -8.13 12.47
CA ASP A 326 -16.49 -7.25 11.43
C ASP A 326 -15.36 -6.40 10.84
N CYS A 327 -15.27 -6.32 9.52
CA CYS A 327 -14.22 -5.55 8.87
C CYS A 327 -14.31 -4.06 9.29
N PRO A 328 -13.24 -3.48 9.87
CA PRO A 328 -13.23 -2.07 10.25
C PRO A 328 -12.97 -1.19 9.01
N ALA A 329 -13.91 -1.23 8.07
CA ALA A 329 -13.79 -0.68 6.74
C ALA A 329 -13.53 0.84 6.74
N GLY A 330 -12.58 1.26 5.89
CA GLY A 330 -12.15 2.65 5.75
C GLY A 330 -11.23 3.12 6.88
N THR A 331 -10.71 2.22 7.70
CA THR A 331 -9.81 2.55 8.82
C THR A 331 -8.56 1.70 8.81
N ALA A 332 -7.51 2.21 9.46
CA ALA A 332 -6.31 1.44 9.75
C ALA A 332 -6.44 0.72 11.10
N VAL A 333 -5.96 -0.52 11.18
CA VAL A 333 -5.95 -1.33 12.41
C VAL A 333 -4.56 -1.93 12.63
N SER A 334 -4.13 -2.04 13.88
CA SER A 334 -2.85 -2.68 14.23
C SER A 334 -3.03 -3.94 15.07
N PHE A 335 -2.23 -4.95 14.73
CA PHE A 335 -2.10 -6.19 15.48
C PHE A 335 -0.66 -6.40 15.91
N GLN A 336 -0.44 -6.93 17.11
CA GLN A 336 0.87 -7.30 17.62
C GLN A 336 1.03 -8.81 17.61
N MET A 337 2.20 -9.27 17.18
CA MET A 337 2.70 -10.63 17.35
C MET A 337 3.88 -10.61 18.31
N LYS A 338 3.81 -11.39 19.38
CA LYS A 338 4.86 -11.51 20.39
C LYS A 338 5.14 -12.98 20.65
N SER A 339 6.38 -13.33 21.00
CA SER A 339 6.69 -14.69 21.42
C SER A 339 6.30 -14.91 22.89
N LYS A 340 6.02 -16.17 23.20
CA LYS A 340 5.87 -16.67 24.57
C LYS A 340 6.85 -17.82 24.78
N GLY A 341 7.40 -17.89 26.00
CA GLY A 341 8.43 -18.87 26.33
C GLY A 341 9.73 -18.62 25.58
N ASP A 342 10.31 -19.70 25.05
CA ASP A 342 11.60 -19.73 24.35
C ASP A 342 11.49 -19.54 22.83
N THR A 343 10.29 -19.24 22.33
CA THR A 343 10.03 -19.09 20.90
C THR A 343 10.80 -17.92 20.31
N SER A 344 11.52 -18.18 19.22
CA SER A 344 12.16 -17.19 18.37
C SER A 344 11.76 -17.43 16.93
N LEU A 345 11.06 -16.46 16.34
CA LEU A 345 10.64 -16.48 14.96
C LEU A 345 11.09 -15.18 14.28
N TRP A 346 11.63 -15.33 13.08
CA TRP A 346 11.83 -14.26 12.11
C TRP A 346 11.36 -14.77 10.75
N PHE A 347 10.64 -13.95 9.99
CA PHE A 347 10.22 -14.28 8.64
C PHE A 347 10.09 -13.03 7.77
N PHE A 348 10.27 -13.18 6.46
CA PHE A 348 9.95 -12.15 5.47
C PHE A 348 8.45 -12.28 5.08
N GLU A 349 7.68 -11.21 5.23
CA GLU A 349 6.25 -11.19 4.87
C GLU A 349 6.12 -11.25 3.34
N ASP A 350 5.56 -12.34 2.83
CA ASP A 350 5.47 -12.56 1.39
C ASP A 350 4.32 -13.49 1.01
N TYR A 351 3.74 -13.25 -0.15
CA TYR A 351 2.61 -14.00 -0.70
C TYR A 351 3.04 -14.90 -1.88
N ASN A 352 4.24 -14.71 -2.44
CA ASN A 352 4.75 -15.44 -3.61
C ASN A 352 5.31 -16.82 -3.27
N PRO A 353 5.08 -17.79 -4.16
CA PRO A 353 4.13 -18.87 -3.93
C PRO A 353 4.39 -19.60 -2.61
N SER A 354 3.29 -19.96 -1.93
CA SER A 354 3.21 -20.34 -0.52
C SER A 354 3.34 -19.15 0.45
N PRO A 355 2.22 -18.46 0.74
CA PRO A 355 2.22 -17.26 1.55
C PRO A 355 2.74 -17.50 2.97
N LEU A 356 3.65 -16.64 3.41
CA LEU A 356 4.24 -16.60 4.74
C LEU A 356 3.95 -15.23 5.36
N GLY A 357 3.33 -15.23 6.54
CA GLY A 357 3.12 -14.00 7.30
C GLY A 357 1.70 -13.80 7.79
N LEU A 358 1.37 -12.56 8.12
CA LEU A 358 0.12 -12.17 8.76
C LEU A 358 -0.79 -11.40 7.80
N TYR A 359 -1.99 -11.93 7.57
CA TYR A 359 -2.94 -11.40 6.60
C TYR A 359 -4.32 -11.19 7.21
N ILE A 360 -5.16 -10.39 6.57
CA ILE A 360 -6.60 -10.33 6.85
C ILE A 360 -7.34 -10.89 5.63
N THR A 361 -8.07 -11.99 5.80
CA THR A 361 -8.94 -12.54 4.74
C THR A 361 -10.36 -12.05 4.90
N VAL A 362 -11.12 -11.97 3.80
CA VAL A 362 -12.43 -11.31 3.78
C VAL A 362 -13.51 -12.22 3.19
N CYS A 363 -14.68 -12.20 3.83
CA CYS A 363 -15.90 -12.90 3.45
C CYS A 363 -17.13 -12.17 4.03
#